data_AF-A0A3Q0EH61-F1
#
_entry.id   AF-A0A3Q0EH61-F1
#
_cell.length_a   1.000
_cell.length_b   1.000
_cell.length_c   1.000
_cell.angle_alpha   90.00
_cell.angle_beta   90.00
_cell.angle_gamma   90.00
#
_symmetry.space_group_name_H-M   'P 1'
#
loop_
_entity.id
_entity.type
_entity.pdbx_description
1 polymer ?
#
loop_
_entity_poly.entity_id
_entity_poly.type
_entity_poly.pdbx_seq_one_letter_code
_entity_poly.pdbx_strand_id
1 'polypeptide(L)'
;MIFKHGRKKRNWDYLEFEEEEDKQLVDSMASLAYLVFVQGISIDQLPMVLSPLYLLQFNMGHIEVFLQRTEESVFSKGLDLLENSLLRIEDNSLLHRYLEIKSFLTVPQRKKSLAMLQLYINKLDSQGKYTLFRCLLNTSNHSGVEAFIIQNIKNQIDMSLKSTCNSKWFTGPQLVSLLDLVLCLPEGAETDLLQNSDRIMASLNLLRYLVIKDNENDNQTGLWTELGKIGNNFLKPLHMGLNMSKAHYEAEIKNSQEVQKSKDLCSITVGGEELPNMPPEMQLKVLHSALFTFDLIESVLARVEELIEIKTKSTSEENTEIK
;
A
#
# COMPACT_ATOMS: atom_id res chain seq x y z
N MET A 1 21.58 -55.45 33.23
CA MET A 1 21.47 -54.24 32.38
C MET A 1 20.78 -54.62 31.08
N ILE A 2 19.51 -54.29 30.93
CA ILE A 2 18.75 -54.46 29.68
C ILE A 2 18.09 -53.11 29.40
N PHE A 3 18.50 -52.47 28.31
CA PHE A 3 17.89 -51.25 27.79
C PHE A 3 16.45 -51.55 27.34
N LYS A 4 15.45 -50.96 28.00
CA LYS A 4 14.09 -50.88 27.46
C LYS A 4 13.94 -49.58 26.67
N HIS A 5 14.00 -49.69 25.34
CA HIS A 5 13.58 -48.65 24.43
C HIS A 5 12.05 -48.49 24.55
N GLY A 6 11.62 -47.43 25.23
CA GLY A 6 10.21 -47.07 25.33
C GLY A 6 9.70 -46.58 23.97
N ARG A 7 8.95 -47.42 23.26
CA ARG A 7 8.07 -46.95 22.17
C ARG A 7 7.02 -46.03 22.79
N LYS A 8 7.23 -44.72 22.72
CA LYS A 8 6.14 -43.75 22.82
C LYS A 8 5.27 -43.93 21.58
N LYS A 9 4.14 -44.61 21.72
CA LYS A 9 3.08 -44.67 20.71
C LYS A 9 2.50 -43.25 20.65
N ARG A 10 2.87 -42.47 19.62
CA ARG A 10 2.16 -41.22 19.29
C ARG A 10 0.74 -41.62 18.94
N ASN A 11 -0.21 -41.25 19.78
CA ASN A 11 -1.62 -41.37 19.49
C ASN A 11 -1.96 -40.10 18.71
N TRP A 12 -2.09 -40.22 17.40
CA TRP A 12 -2.65 -39.16 16.57
C TRP A 12 -4.16 -39.29 16.69
N ASP A 13 -4.86 -38.23 17.07
CA ASP A 13 -6.32 -38.24 17.04
C ASP A 13 -6.76 -38.33 15.57
N TYR A 14 -7.78 -39.13 15.28
CA TYR A 14 -8.26 -39.38 13.90
C TYR A 14 -8.53 -38.09 13.10
N LEU A 15 -8.94 -37.02 13.79
CA LEU A 15 -9.18 -35.70 13.22
C LEU A 15 -7.89 -35.00 12.76
N GLU A 16 -6.77 -35.18 13.49
CA GLU A 16 -5.46 -34.62 13.08
C GLU A 16 -4.93 -35.32 11.81
N PHE A 17 -5.27 -36.59 11.63
CA PHE A 17 -4.88 -37.37 10.46
C PHE A 17 -5.64 -36.97 9.20
N GLU A 18 -6.96 -36.76 9.30
CA GLU A 18 -7.79 -36.26 8.18
C GLU A 18 -7.38 -34.84 7.74
N GLU A 19 -7.12 -33.94 8.69
CA GLU A 19 -6.64 -32.58 8.38
C GLU A 19 -5.26 -32.57 7.68
N GLU A 20 -4.37 -33.51 8.04
CA GLU A 20 -3.05 -33.62 7.43
C GLU A 20 -3.10 -34.23 6.02
N GLU A 21 -4.00 -35.20 5.77
CA GLU A 21 -4.25 -35.75 4.43
C GLU A 21 -4.87 -34.72 3.48
N ASP A 22 -5.87 -33.95 3.95
CA ASP A 22 -6.49 -32.89 3.16
C ASP A 22 -5.48 -31.80 2.77
N LYS A 23 -4.60 -31.43 3.71
CA LYS A 23 -3.53 -30.46 3.44
C LYS A 23 -2.52 -30.97 2.41
N GLN A 24 -2.11 -32.24 2.50
CA GLN A 24 -1.21 -32.86 1.53
C GLN A 24 -1.84 -32.96 0.13
N LEU A 25 -3.15 -33.22 0.06
CA LEU A 25 -3.90 -33.24 -1.18
C LEU A 25 -3.91 -31.85 -1.83
N VAL A 26 -4.19 -30.80 -1.05
CA VAL A 26 -4.19 -29.41 -1.54
C VAL A 26 -2.83 -28.98 -2.11
N ASP A 27 -1.73 -29.34 -1.43
CA ASP A 27 -0.36 -29.05 -1.91
C ASP A 27 -0.01 -29.81 -3.20
N SER A 28 -0.45 -31.07 -3.28
CA SER A 28 -0.25 -31.91 -4.47
C SER A 28 -1.03 -31.37 -5.66
N MET A 29 -2.28 -30.94 -5.44
CA MET A 29 -3.13 -30.35 -6.46
C MET A 29 -2.60 -28.99 -6.94
N ALA A 30 -2.10 -28.14 -6.04
CA ALA A 30 -1.45 -26.89 -6.42
C ALA A 30 -0.20 -27.14 -7.28
N SER A 31 0.62 -28.13 -6.90
CA SER A 31 1.79 -28.56 -7.68
C SER A 31 1.40 -29.05 -9.07
N LEU A 32 0.33 -29.86 -9.18
CA LEU A 32 -0.21 -30.31 -10.45
C LEU A 32 -0.68 -29.14 -11.32
N ALA A 33 -1.43 -28.19 -10.74
CA ALA A 33 -1.89 -27.00 -11.45
C ALA A 33 -0.71 -26.20 -12.05
N TYR A 34 0.38 -26.02 -11.28
CA TYR A 34 1.58 -25.38 -11.80
C TYR A 34 2.21 -26.15 -12.97
N LEU A 35 2.38 -27.47 -12.85
CA LEU A 35 2.97 -28.31 -13.90
C LEU A 35 2.14 -28.27 -15.19
N VAL A 36 0.82 -28.26 -15.06
CA VAL A 36 -0.09 -28.24 -16.21
C VAL A 36 -0.14 -26.85 -16.86
N PHE A 37 -0.46 -25.81 -16.08
CA PHE A 37 -0.81 -24.49 -16.63
C PHE A 37 0.41 -23.57 -16.87
N VAL A 38 1.53 -23.81 -16.17
CA VAL A 38 2.77 -23.04 -16.36
C VAL A 38 3.80 -23.82 -17.15
N GLN A 39 4.04 -25.10 -16.82
CA GLN A 39 5.02 -25.93 -17.52
C GLN A 39 4.46 -26.61 -18.79
N GLY A 40 3.14 -26.56 -19.00
CA GLY A 40 2.50 -27.11 -20.20
C GLY A 40 2.47 -28.63 -20.26
N ILE A 41 2.69 -29.33 -19.14
CA ILE A 41 2.72 -30.79 -19.11
C ILE A 41 1.31 -31.33 -19.36
N SER A 42 1.16 -32.13 -20.42
CA SER A 42 -0.11 -32.75 -20.82
C SER A 42 -1.28 -31.77 -21.00
N ILE A 43 -0.98 -30.51 -21.36
CA ILE A 43 -2.01 -29.48 -21.52
C ILE A 43 -2.97 -29.78 -22.69
N ASP A 44 -2.53 -30.59 -23.66
CA ASP A 44 -3.30 -31.10 -24.78
C ASP A 44 -4.46 -32.03 -24.36
N GLN A 45 -4.41 -32.56 -23.13
CA GLN A 45 -5.49 -33.38 -22.56
C GLN A 45 -6.62 -32.54 -21.95
N LEU A 46 -6.41 -31.23 -21.75
CA LEU A 46 -7.45 -30.33 -21.22
C LEU A 46 -8.41 -29.85 -22.29
N PRO A 47 -9.70 -29.67 -21.96
CA PRO A 47 -10.66 -29.10 -22.88
C PRO A 47 -10.24 -27.69 -23.35
N MET A 48 -10.15 -27.49 -24.66
CA MET A 48 -9.79 -26.20 -25.30
C MET A 48 -10.85 -25.08 -25.16
N VAL A 49 -11.96 -25.33 -24.47
CA VAL A 49 -13.13 -24.43 -24.37
C VAL A 49 -13.08 -23.53 -23.12
N LEU A 50 -12.02 -23.65 -22.30
CA LEU A 50 -11.95 -22.94 -21.03
C LEU A 50 -11.62 -21.45 -21.23
N SER A 51 -12.52 -20.58 -20.76
CA SER A 51 -12.29 -19.13 -20.73
C SER A 51 -11.14 -18.76 -19.79
N PRO A 52 -10.29 -17.76 -20.12
CA PRO A 52 -9.25 -17.27 -19.22
C PRO A 52 -9.76 -16.90 -17.82
N LEU A 53 -10.98 -16.35 -17.72
CA LEU A 53 -11.60 -16.01 -16.45
C LEU A 53 -11.91 -17.26 -15.61
N TYR A 54 -12.39 -18.33 -16.26
CA TYR A 54 -12.66 -19.60 -15.58
C TYR A 54 -11.36 -20.23 -15.07
N LEU A 55 -10.31 -20.23 -15.89
CA LEU A 55 -8.99 -20.73 -15.51
C LEU A 55 -8.39 -19.93 -14.34
N LEU A 56 -8.56 -18.61 -14.32
CA LEU A 56 -8.15 -17.80 -13.18
C LEU A 56 -8.90 -18.24 -11.92
N GLN A 57 -10.23 -18.30 -11.92
CA GLN A 57 -11.02 -18.73 -10.75
C GLN A 57 -10.59 -20.10 -10.24
N PHE A 58 -10.42 -21.05 -11.16
CA PHE A 58 -9.99 -22.40 -10.84
C PHE A 58 -8.61 -22.41 -10.16
N ASN A 59 -7.65 -21.65 -10.71
CA ASN A 59 -6.29 -21.62 -10.19
C ASN A 59 -6.11 -20.78 -8.93
N MET A 60 -7.07 -19.93 -8.54
CA MET A 60 -6.89 -19.03 -7.39
C MET A 60 -6.66 -19.74 -6.07
N GLY A 61 -7.37 -20.84 -5.80
CA GLY A 61 -7.12 -21.63 -4.59
C GLY A 61 -5.71 -22.20 -4.56
N HIS A 62 -5.20 -22.66 -5.71
CA HIS A 62 -3.83 -23.16 -5.84
C HIS A 62 -2.78 -22.06 -5.71
N ILE A 63 -3.05 -20.88 -6.25
CA ILE A 63 -2.20 -19.70 -6.10
C ILE A 63 -2.10 -19.32 -4.62
N GLU A 64 -3.22 -19.30 -3.89
CA GLU A 64 -3.23 -19.00 -2.45
C GLU A 64 -2.30 -19.93 -1.68
N VAL A 65 -2.42 -21.24 -1.94
CA VAL A 65 -1.59 -22.28 -1.31
C VAL A 65 -0.11 -22.01 -1.52
N PHE A 66 0.30 -21.59 -2.73
CA PHE A 66 1.70 -21.22 -2.99
C PHE A 66 2.12 -19.91 -2.32
N LEU A 67 1.25 -18.90 -2.29
CA LEU A 67 1.59 -17.58 -1.72
C LEU A 67 1.65 -17.59 -0.20
N GLN A 68 1.00 -18.54 0.47
CA GLN A 68 1.11 -18.75 1.92
C GLN A 68 2.43 -19.42 2.34
N ARG A 69 3.24 -19.90 1.39
CA ARG A 69 4.50 -20.60 1.65
C ARG A 69 5.65 -19.62 1.83
N THR A 70 6.57 -19.96 2.73
CA THR A 70 7.72 -19.10 3.06
C THR A 70 8.92 -19.38 2.15
N GLU A 71 8.97 -20.58 1.56
CA GLU A 71 10.00 -21.03 0.65
C GLU A 71 9.95 -20.23 -0.66
N GLU A 72 11.05 -19.53 -1.00
CA GLU A 72 11.10 -18.63 -2.16
C GLU A 72 10.77 -19.33 -3.48
N SER A 73 11.24 -20.58 -3.65
CA SER A 73 10.99 -21.35 -4.86
C SER A 73 9.51 -21.75 -5.02
N VAL A 74 8.82 -22.05 -3.92
CA VAL A 74 7.40 -22.42 -3.91
C VAL A 74 6.55 -21.18 -4.12
N PHE A 75 6.90 -20.12 -3.42
CA PHE A 75 6.28 -18.81 -3.56
C PHE A 75 6.39 -18.25 -4.99
N SER A 76 7.56 -18.38 -5.65
CA SER A 76 7.72 -17.95 -7.05
C SER A 76 6.78 -18.72 -7.98
N LYS A 77 6.56 -20.02 -7.76
CA LYS A 77 5.62 -20.81 -8.58
C LYS A 77 4.19 -20.26 -8.48
N GLY A 78 3.79 -19.79 -7.30
CA GLY A 78 2.52 -19.11 -7.09
C GLY A 78 2.39 -17.84 -7.91
N LEU A 79 3.43 -17.00 -7.90
CA LEU A 79 3.48 -15.78 -8.72
C LEU A 79 3.45 -16.09 -10.22
N ASP A 80 4.21 -17.09 -10.68
CA ASP A 80 4.29 -17.44 -12.10
C ASP A 80 2.94 -18.04 -12.58
N LEU A 81 2.23 -18.80 -11.73
CA LEU A 81 0.88 -19.31 -12.03
C LEU A 81 -0.16 -18.18 -12.09
N LEU A 82 -0.08 -17.21 -11.17
CA LEU A 82 -0.92 -16.02 -11.18
C LEU A 82 -0.66 -15.17 -12.42
N GLU A 83 0.61 -14.91 -12.75
CA GLU A 83 1.01 -14.15 -13.92
C GLU A 83 0.48 -14.78 -15.21
N ASN A 84 0.70 -16.08 -15.41
CA ASN A 84 0.20 -16.80 -16.58
C ASN A 84 -1.33 -16.76 -16.70
N SER A 85 -2.03 -16.80 -15.57
CA SER A 85 -3.50 -16.71 -15.53
C SER A 85 -3.99 -15.30 -15.89
N LEU A 86 -3.30 -14.25 -15.43
CA LEU A 86 -3.67 -12.85 -15.67
C LEU A 86 -3.28 -12.35 -17.08
N LEU A 87 -2.17 -12.82 -17.66
CA LEU A 87 -1.69 -12.36 -18.97
C LEU A 87 -2.70 -12.58 -20.10
N ARG A 88 -3.60 -13.57 -19.94
CA ARG A 88 -4.64 -13.91 -20.92
C ARG A 88 -5.94 -13.10 -20.76
N ILE A 89 -6.02 -12.27 -19.72
CA ILE A 89 -7.21 -11.47 -19.39
C ILE A 89 -7.01 -10.05 -19.92
N GLU A 90 -8.05 -9.47 -20.52
CA GLU A 90 -8.02 -8.08 -20.99
C GLU A 90 -8.00 -7.11 -19.80
N ASP A 91 -7.34 -5.97 -19.97
CA ASP A 91 -7.34 -4.92 -18.95
C ASP A 91 -8.77 -4.42 -18.66
N ASN A 92 -9.06 -4.12 -17.40
CA ASN A 92 -10.38 -3.68 -16.92
C ASN A 92 -11.53 -4.69 -17.07
N SER A 93 -11.27 -5.96 -17.42
CA SER A 93 -12.30 -6.97 -17.65
C SER A 93 -12.59 -7.87 -16.43
N LEU A 94 -11.70 -7.89 -15.43
CA LEU A 94 -11.87 -8.69 -14.22
C LEU A 94 -12.82 -7.98 -13.25
N LEU A 95 -14.01 -8.54 -13.07
CA LEU A 95 -15.06 -7.91 -12.29
C LEU A 95 -14.78 -7.94 -10.79
N HIS A 96 -15.22 -6.90 -10.06
CA HIS A 96 -15.08 -6.77 -8.61
C HIS A 96 -15.51 -8.00 -7.78
N ARG A 97 -16.52 -8.78 -8.23
CA ARG A 97 -16.98 -10.01 -7.54
C ARG A 97 -15.90 -11.05 -7.30
N TYR A 98 -14.81 -11.01 -8.07
CA TYR A 98 -13.69 -11.93 -7.91
C TYR A 98 -12.85 -11.59 -6.66
N LEU A 99 -12.93 -10.36 -6.14
CA LEU A 99 -12.25 -9.96 -4.90
C LEU A 99 -12.86 -10.57 -3.63
N GLU A 100 -14.05 -11.18 -3.71
CA GLU A 100 -14.67 -11.91 -2.60
C GLU A 100 -13.90 -13.19 -2.23
N ILE A 101 -13.01 -13.65 -3.13
CA ILE A 101 -12.15 -14.81 -2.87
C ILE A 101 -10.93 -14.32 -2.08
N LYS A 102 -10.83 -14.74 -0.80
CA LYS A 102 -9.82 -14.29 0.18
C LYS A 102 -8.37 -14.35 -0.34
N SER A 103 -8.08 -15.31 -1.21
CA SER A 103 -6.79 -15.49 -1.88
C SER A 103 -6.30 -14.28 -2.68
N PHE A 104 -7.19 -13.37 -3.12
CA PHE A 104 -6.81 -12.20 -3.91
C PHE A 104 -6.27 -11.02 -3.08
N LEU A 105 -6.44 -11.05 -1.76
CA LEU A 105 -6.04 -9.97 -0.86
C LEU A 105 -4.67 -10.22 -0.21
N THR A 106 -4.16 -11.44 -0.25
CA THR A 106 -2.84 -11.84 0.26
C THR A 106 -1.75 -11.48 -0.74
N VAL A 107 -1.55 -10.17 -0.95
CA VAL A 107 -0.47 -9.71 -1.84
C VAL A 107 0.85 -9.69 -1.05
N PRO A 108 1.91 -10.32 -1.55
CA PRO A 108 3.17 -10.38 -0.83
C PRO A 108 3.96 -9.07 -0.87
N GLN A 109 4.61 -8.72 0.24
CA GLN A 109 5.40 -7.50 0.44
C GLN A 109 6.80 -7.52 -0.22
N ARG A 110 7.00 -8.19 -1.36
CA ARG A 110 8.32 -8.35 -2.03
C ARG A 110 8.35 -7.70 -3.42
N LYS A 111 9.54 -7.31 -3.90
CA LYS A 111 9.74 -6.54 -5.15
C LYS A 111 9.12 -7.19 -6.41
N LYS A 112 9.22 -8.52 -6.58
CA LYS A 112 8.58 -9.26 -7.70
C LYS A 112 7.05 -9.23 -7.57
N SER A 113 6.53 -9.20 -6.35
CA SER A 113 5.11 -9.16 -6.04
C SER A 113 4.46 -7.81 -6.34
N LEU A 114 5.21 -6.70 -6.30
CA LEU A 114 4.66 -5.38 -6.62
C LEU A 114 4.30 -5.26 -8.11
N ALA A 115 5.14 -5.83 -9.00
CA ALA A 115 4.83 -5.90 -10.43
C ALA A 115 3.58 -6.75 -10.68
N MET A 116 3.43 -7.86 -9.95
CA MET A 116 2.24 -8.71 -10.01
C MET A 116 1.00 -8.01 -9.47
N LEU A 117 1.12 -7.25 -8.40
CA LEU A 117 0.04 -6.39 -7.90
C LEU A 117 -0.39 -5.37 -8.96
N GLN A 118 0.57 -4.72 -9.64
CA GLN A 118 0.23 -3.79 -10.71
C GLN A 118 -0.49 -4.48 -11.87
N LEU A 119 -0.01 -5.66 -12.29
CA LEU A 119 -0.67 -6.45 -13.33
C LEU A 119 -2.10 -6.79 -12.91
N TYR A 120 -2.29 -7.22 -11.66
CA TYR A 120 -3.60 -7.53 -11.11
C TYR A 120 -4.53 -6.32 -11.07
N ILE A 121 -4.04 -5.17 -10.60
CA ILE A 121 -4.78 -3.89 -10.62
C ILE A 121 -5.22 -3.54 -12.04
N ASN A 122 -4.35 -3.70 -13.04
CA ASN A 122 -4.68 -3.39 -14.43
C ASN A 122 -5.83 -4.25 -14.98
N LYS A 123 -5.94 -5.52 -14.54
CA LYS A 123 -7.02 -6.41 -14.98
C LYS A 123 -8.37 -6.07 -14.35
N LEU A 124 -8.41 -5.52 -13.14
CA LEU A 124 -9.65 -5.22 -12.43
C LEU A 124 -10.48 -4.13 -13.11
N ASP A 125 -11.81 -4.29 -13.09
CA ASP A 125 -12.75 -3.22 -13.43
C ASP A 125 -12.64 -2.04 -12.45
N SER A 126 -13.26 -0.90 -12.78
CA SER A 126 -13.09 0.31 -11.96
C SER A 126 -13.60 0.15 -10.52
N GLN A 127 -14.69 -0.61 -10.32
CA GLN A 127 -15.21 -0.91 -8.99
C GLN A 127 -14.25 -1.82 -8.23
N GLY A 128 -13.70 -2.83 -8.88
CA GLY A 128 -12.74 -3.77 -8.30
C GLY A 128 -11.47 -3.05 -7.85
N LYS A 129 -10.94 -2.15 -8.68
CA LYS A 129 -9.81 -1.29 -8.27
C LYS A 129 -10.14 -0.48 -7.02
N TYR A 130 -11.30 0.19 -6.99
CA TYR A 130 -11.74 0.98 -5.84
C TYR A 130 -11.82 0.12 -4.56
N THR A 131 -12.49 -1.03 -4.64
CA THR A 131 -12.61 -1.97 -3.51
C THR A 131 -11.26 -2.48 -3.04
N LEU A 132 -10.38 -2.86 -3.97
CA LEU A 132 -9.04 -3.34 -3.65
C LEU A 132 -8.21 -2.23 -2.98
N PHE A 133 -8.21 -1.01 -3.50
CA PHE A 133 -7.46 0.10 -2.90
C PHE A 133 -7.95 0.41 -1.49
N ARG A 134 -9.28 0.44 -1.30
CA ARG A 134 -9.87 0.63 0.03
C ARG A 134 -9.47 -0.49 1.00
N CYS A 135 -9.44 -1.73 0.54
CA CYS A 135 -9.01 -2.86 1.35
C CYS A 135 -7.52 -2.77 1.72
N LEU A 136 -6.66 -2.51 0.74
CA LEU A 136 -5.22 -2.43 0.97
C LEU A 136 -4.85 -1.26 1.87
N LEU A 137 -5.43 -0.07 1.69
CA LEU A 137 -5.19 1.08 2.58
C LEU A 137 -5.61 0.85 4.04
N ASN A 138 -6.55 -0.06 4.31
CA ASN A 138 -7.02 -0.37 5.66
C ASN A 138 -6.30 -1.58 6.29
N THR A 139 -5.67 -2.44 5.48
CA THR A 139 -5.06 -3.69 5.96
C THR A 139 -3.54 -3.70 5.85
N SER A 140 -2.95 -2.84 5.02
CA SER A 140 -1.50 -2.66 4.98
C SER A 140 -1.01 -1.95 6.23
N ASN A 141 0.19 -2.32 6.66
CA ASN A 141 0.93 -1.60 7.71
C ASN A 141 2.31 -1.18 7.17
N HIS A 142 2.37 -0.83 5.89
CA HIS A 142 3.62 -0.52 5.20
C HIS A 142 3.43 0.71 4.32
N SER A 143 4.01 1.83 4.75
CA SER A 143 3.87 3.15 4.12
C SER A 143 4.24 3.16 2.64
N GLY A 144 5.28 2.42 2.24
CA GLY A 144 5.64 2.27 0.82
C GLY A 144 4.59 1.56 -0.06
N VAL A 145 3.85 0.57 0.48
CA VAL A 145 2.76 -0.10 -0.24
C VAL A 145 1.56 0.84 -0.34
N GLU A 146 1.25 1.56 0.73
CA GLU A 146 0.19 2.57 0.74
C GLU A 146 0.48 3.69 -0.26
N ALA A 147 1.71 4.19 -0.30
CA ALA A 147 2.17 5.15 -1.30
C ALA A 147 1.98 4.65 -2.74
N PHE A 148 2.26 3.37 -2.99
CA PHE A 148 2.03 2.73 -4.29
C PHE A 148 0.53 2.66 -4.64
N ILE A 149 -0.34 2.39 -3.67
CA ILE A 149 -1.80 2.40 -3.86
C ILE A 149 -2.30 3.83 -4.12
N ILE A 150 -1.82 4.82 -3.38
CA ILE A 150 -2.15 6.25 -3.58
C ILE A 150 -1.75 6.70 -5.00
N GLN A 151 -0.59 6.25 -5.49
CA GLN A 151 -0.15 6.52 -6.85
C GLN A 151 -1.07 5.87 -7.90
N ASN A 152 -1.59 4.67 -7.65
CA ASN A 152 -2.59 4.04 -8.52
C ASN A 152 -3.95 4.75 -8.47
N ILE A 153 -4.36 5.25 -7.30
CA ILE A 153 -5.56 6.08 -7.14
C ILE A 153 -5.43 7.35 -8.01
N LYS A 154 -4.29 8.05 -7.95
CA LYS A 154 -4.01 9.22 -8.79
C LYS A 154 -4.17 8.90 -10.28
N ASN A 155 -3.65 7.76 -10.73
CA ASN A 155 -3.76 7.33 -12.12
C ASN A 155 -5.22 7.07 -12.53
N GLN A 156 -6.01 6.43 -11.67
CA GLN A 156 -7.44 6.21 -11.94
C GLN A 156 -8.23 7.52 -11.98
N ILE A 157 -7.90 8.49 -11.13
CA ILE A 157 -8.50 9.83 -11.18
C ILE A 157 -8.16 10.53 -12.50
N ASP A 158 -6.90 10.53 -12.93
CA ASP A 158 -6.48 11.12 -14.22
C ASP A 158 -7.21 10.48 -15.41
N MET A 159 -7.35 9.15 -15.41
CA MET A 159 -8.12 8.44 -16.43
C MET A 159 -9.61 8.82 -16.41
N SER A 160 -10.22 8.87 -15.22
CA SER A 160 -11.65 9.21 -15.07
C SER A 160 -11.95 10.65 -15.48
N LEU A 161 -11.07 11.60 -15.19
CA LEU A 161 -11.24 13.01 -15.58
C LEU A 161 -11.07 13.24 -17.10
N LYS A 162 -10.32 12.38 -17.79
CA LYS A 162 -10.13 12.45 -19.26
C LYS A 162 -11.20 11.69 -20.04
N SER A 163 -11.83 10.71 -19.40
CA SER A 163 -12.77 9.79 -20.04
C SER A 163 -14.16 10.43 -20.17
N THR A 164 -14.77 10.30 -21.36
CA THR A 164 -16.21 10.58 -21.55
C THR A 164 -17.10 9.46 -20.98
N CYS A 165 -16.51 8.31 -20.64
CA CYS A 165 -17.18 7.22 -19.97
C CYS A 165 -17.16 7.47 -18.46
N ASN A 166 -18.35 7.68 -17.88
CA ASN A 166 -18.60 8.06 -16.48
C ASN A 166 -18.22 6.96 -15.47
N SER A 167 -16.93 6.71 -15.27
CA SER A 167 -16.50 5.93 -14.09
C SER A 167 -16.67 6.78 -12.83
N LYS A 168 -17.77 6.53 -12.11
CA LYS A 168 -18.14 7.27 -10.88
C LYS A 168 -17.32 6.89 -9.65
N TRP A 169 -16.41 5.92 -9.77
CA TRP A 169 -15.68 5.36 -8.61
C TRP A 169 -14.49 6.22 -8.18
N PHE A 170 -13.94 7.01 -9.10
CA PHE A 170 -12.77 7.87 -8.85
C PHE A 170 -13.07 9.35 -9.09
N THR A 171 -14.33 9.74 -8.93
CA THR A 171 -14.84 11.12 -8.92
C THR A 171 -15.93 11.25 -7.86
N GLY A 172 -16.31 12.49 -7.52
CA GLY A 172 -17.41 12.79 -6.60
C GLY A 172 -17.33 12.06 -5.24
N PRO A 173 -18.48 11.68 -4.65
CA PRO A 173 -18.53 11.15 -3.27
C PRO A 173 -17.75 9.85 -3.04
N GLN A 174 -17.61 8.99 -4.06
CA GLN A 174 -16.82 7.76 -3.92
C GLN A 174 -15.33 8.10 -3.78
N LEU A 175 -14.83 9.04 -4.58
CA LEU A 175 -13.46 9.53 -4.42
C LEU A 175 -13.27 10.18 -3.05
N VAL A 176 -14.21 11.00 -2.59
CA VAL A 176 -14.14 11.62 -1.26
C VAL A 176 -13.98 10.57 -0.15
N SER A 177 -14.75 9.49 -0.20
CA SER A 177 -14.60 8.39 0.78
C SER A 177 -13.23 7.72 0.73
N LEU A 178 -12.56 7.71 -0.43
CA LEU A 178 -11.21 7.17 -0.56
C LEU A 178 -10.16 8.17 -0.09
N LEU A 179 -10.37 9.47 -0.35
CA LEU A 179 -9.51 10.55 0.13
C LEU A 179 -9.50 10.63 1.66
N ASP A 180 -10.62 10.33 2.33
CA ASP A 180 -10.67 10.24 3.79
C ASP A 180 -9.69 9.21 4.38
N LEU A 181 -9.36 8.15 3.62
CA LEU A 181 -8.37 7.16 4.03
C LEU A 181 -6.93 7.57 3.69
N VAL A 182 -6.75 8.38 2.65
CA VAL A 182 -5.43 8.79 2.14
C VAL A 182 -4.92 10.05 2.84
N LEU A 183 -5.80 11.02 3.07
CA LEU A 183 -5.52 12.32 3.66
C LEU A 183 -5.86 12.31 5.15
N CYS A 184 -5.26 11.37 5.87
CA CYS A 184 -5.38 11.26 7.32
C CYS A 184 -4.03 10.87 7.94
N LEU A 185 -3.82 11.31 9.18
CA LEU A 185 -2.69 10.92 10.01
C LEU A 185 -3.21 10.02 11.14
N PRO A 186 -2.72 8.76 11.28
CA PRO A 186 -3.25 7.80 12.25
C PRO A 186 -3.33 8.33 13.68
N GLU A 187 -2.32 9.09 14.10
CA GLU A 187 -2.18 9.66 15.45
C GLU A 187 -2.20 11.20 15.41
N GLY A 188 -2.75 11.77 14.33
CA GLY A 188 -2.71 13.22 14.12
C GLY A 188 -1.28 13.75 14.12
N ALA A 189 -1.01 14.79 14.91
CA ALA A 189 0.29 15.43 14.97
C ALA A 189 1.38 14.58 15.64
N GLU A 190 1.03 13.53 16.38
CA GLU A 190 1.98 12.64 17.07
C GLU A 190 2.48 11.50 16.17
N THR A 191 1.90 11.36 14.96
CA THR A 191 2.28 10.33 13.99
C THR A 191 3.78 10.36 13.70
N ASP A 192 4.44 9.20 13.72
CA ASP A 192 5.83 9.08 13.26
C ASP A 192 5.93 9.43 11.77
N LEU A 193 6.40 10.65 11.49
CA LEU A 193 6.53 11.19 10.14
C LEU A 193 7.65 10.53 9.32
N LEU A 194 8.66 9.92 9.97
CA LEU A 194 9.72 9.23 9.25
C LEU A 194 9.23 7.89 8.73
N GLN A 195 8.59 7.09 9.60
CA GLN A 195 8.01 5.80 9.20
C GLN A 195 6.91 5.96 8.15
N ASN A 196 6.14 7.06 8.21
CA ASN A 196 5.05 7.35 7.29
C ASN A 196 5.43 8.27 6.11
N SER A 197 6.72 8.61 5.95
CA SER A 197 7.19 9.60 4.98
C SER A 197 6.75 9.28 3.53
N ASP A 198 6.89 8.04 3.09
CA ASP A 198 6.47 7.60 1.74
C ASP A 198 4.97 7.84 1.50
N ARG A 199 4.12 7.43 2.47
CA ARG A 199 2.66 7.60 2.41
C ARG A 199 2.29 9.08 2.38
N ILE A 200 2.84 9.87 3.31
CA ILE A 200 2.58 11.31 3.43
C ILE A 200 2.96 12.03 2.14
N MET A 201 4.13 11.71 1.58
CA MET A 201 4.59 12.28 0.32
C MET A 201 3.67 11.92 -0.84
N ALA A 202 3.21 10.67 -0.93
CA ALA A 202 2.24 10.28 -1.95
C ALA A 202 0.89 11.00 -1.77
N SER A 203 0.40 11.13 -0.54
CA SER A 203 -0.82 11.86 -0.19
C SER A 203 -0.75 13.34 -0.57
N LEU A 204 0.34 14.03 -0.24
CA LEU A 204 0.57 15.43 -0.60
C LEU A 204 0.67 15.61 -2.12
N ASN A 205 1.35 14.69 -2.82
CA ASN A 205 1.44 14.76 -4.29
C ASN A 205 0.09 14.48 -4.97
N LEU A 206 -0.75 13.61 -4.40
CA LEU A 206 -2.12 13.42 -4.86
C LEU A 206 -2.94 14.70 -4.65
N LEU A 207 -2.89 15.30 -3.46
CA LEU A 207 -3.62 16.53 -3.16
C LEU A 207 -3.17 17.68 -4.07
N ARG A 208 -1.85 17.82 -4.27
CA ARG A 208 -1.27 18.77 -5.24
C ARG A 208 -1.84 18.55 -6.64
N TYR A 209 -1.91 17.30 -7.09
CA TYR A 209 -2.44 16.96 -8.41
C TYR A 209 -3.92 17.37 -8.52
N LEU A 210 -4.74 17.07 -7.52
CA LEU A 210 -6.16 17.39 -7.51
C LEU A 210 -6.41 18.91 -7.57
N VAL A 211 -5.70 19.70 -6.76
CA VAL A 211 -5.80 21.17 -6.75
C VAL A 211 -5.43 21.78 -8.12
N ILE A 212 -4.47 21.18 -8.82
CA ILE A 212 -4.05 21.65 -10.15
C ILE A 212 -5.09 21.30 -11.23
N LYS A 213 -5.68 20.10 -11.13
CA LYS A 213 -6.49 19.52 -12.20
C LYS A 213 -7.98 19.77 -12.08
N ASP A 214 -8.54 19.75 -10.88
CA ASP A 214 -9.96 20.00 -10.69
C ASP A 214 -10.23 21.50 -10.65
N ASN A 215 -11.25 21.94 -11.38
CA ASN A 215 -11.68 23.34 -11.37
C ASN A 215 -12.68 23.53 -10.23
N GLU A 216 -12.56 24.61 -9.45
CA GLU A 216 -13.48 24.91 -8.35
C GLU A 216 -14.95 25.01 -8.79
N ASN A 217 -15.20 25.56 -9.97
CA ASN A 217 -16.55 25.76 -10.49
C ASN A 217 -17.23 24.44 -10.93
N ASP A 218 -16.44 23.43 -11.32
CA ASP A 218 -16.93 22.14 -11.78
C ASP A 218 -16.93 21.11 -10.64
N ASN A 219 -15.84 21.11 -9.86
CA ASN A 219 -15.62 20.31 -8.65
C ASN A 219 -15.94 18.82 -8.88
N GLN A 220 -15.45 18.27 -10.00
CA GLN A 220 -15.75 16.88 -10.39
C GLN A 220 -15.24 15.88 -9.37
N THR A 221 -14.14 16.21 -8.67
CA THR A 221 -13.54 15.32 -7.69
C THR A 221 -14.18 15.43 -6.31
N GLY A 222 -14.93 16.51 -6.04
CA GLY A 222 -15.45 16.85 -4.72
C GLY A 222 -14.41 17.49 -3.79
N LEU A 223 -13.17 17.70 -4.24
CA LEU A 223 -12.07 18.26 -3.45
C LEU A 223 -12.45 19.60 -2.80
N TRP A 224 -13.06 20.51 -3.56
CA TRP A 224 -13.29 21.88 -3.11
C TRP A 224 -14.31 21.94 -1.97
N THR A 225 -15.27 21.02 -1.96
CA THR A 225 -16.24 20.87 -0.87
C THR A 225 -15.58 20.36 0.42
N GLU A 226 -14.59 19.48 0.29
CA GLU A 226 -13.93 18.83 1.43
C GLU A 226 -12.70 19.58 1.94
N LEU A 227 -12.29 20.67 1.29
CA LEU A 227 -11.05 21.39 1.58
C LEU A 227 -10.94 21.83 3.05
N GLY A 228 -12.04 22.29 3.65
CA GLY A 228 -12.07 22.65 5.07
C GLY A 228 -11.81 21.45 6.00
N LYS A 229 -12.37 20.29 5.68
CA LYS A 229 -12.16 19.03 6.41
C LYS A 229 -10.73 18.54 6.25
N ILE A 230 -10.20 18.55 5.01
CA ILE A 230 -8.81 18.19 4.71
C ILE A 230 -7.84 19.11 5.46
N GLY A 231 -8.10 20.41 5.48
CA GLY A 231 -7.29 21.37 6.22
C GLY A 231 -7.23 21.06 7.72
N ASN A 232 -8.36 20.73 8.34
CA ASN A 232 -8.43 20.46 9.78
C ASN A 232 -7.90 19.07 10.17
N ASN A 233 -8.11 18.06 9.34
CA ASN A 233 -7.82 16.67 9.69
C ASN A 233 -6.45 16.18 9.18
N PHE A 234 -5.86 16.87 8.20
CA PHE A 234 -4.60 16.46 7.57
C PHE A 234 -3.54 17.56 7.57
N LEU A 235 -3.81 18.71 6.93
CA LEU A 235 -2.78 19.74 6.71
C LEU A 235 -2.32 20.39 8.02
N LYS A 236 -3.25 20.84 8.88
CA LYS A 236 -2.91 21.45 10.18
C LYS A 236 -2.21 20.47 11.13
N PRO A 237 -2.69 19.23 11.32
CA PRO A 237 -1.97 18.25 12.14
C PRO A 237 -0.58 17.92 11.57
N LEU A 238 -0.42 17.86 10.25
CA LEU A 238 0.88 17.63 9.62
C LEU A 238 1.87 18.76 9.89
N HIS A 239 1.45 20.02 9.79
CA HIS A 239 2.24 21.18 10.21
C HIS A 239 2.68 21.08 11.67
N MET A 240 1.75 20.74 12.56
CA MET A 240 2.05 20.61 13.98
C MET A 240 3.06 19.48 14.23
N GLY A 241 2.87 18.32 13.60
CA GLY A 241 3.80 17.18 13.69
C GLY A 241 5.19 17.50 13.14
N LEU A 242 5.29 18.24 12.03
CA LEU A 242 6.57 18.69 11.47
C LEU A 242 7.31 19.62 12.44
N ASN A 243 6.60 20.61 12.99
CA ASN A 243 7.19 21.55 13.96
C ASN A 243 7.69 20.82 15.22
N MET A 244 6.87 19.92 15.78
CA MET A 244 7.24 19.11 16.95
C MET A 244 8.44 18.21 16.63
N SER A 245 8.42 17.51 15.50
CA SER A 245 9.48 16.59 15.09
C SER A 245 10.80 17.32 14.83
N LYS A 246 10.79 18.44 14.09
CA LYS A 246 12.00 19.23 13.86
C LYS A 246 12.60 19.74 15.16
N ALA A 247 11.78 20.33 16.04
CA ALA A 247 12.24 20.84 17.33
C ALA A 247 12.89 19.73 18.19
N HIS A 248 12.29 18.54 18.21
CA HIS A 248 12.84 17.38 18.93
C HIS A 248 14.21 16.96 18.36
N TYR A 249 14.31 16.75 17.05
CA TYR A 249 15.55 16.29 16.43
C TYR A 249 16.67 17.36 16.46
N GLU A 250 16.32 18.64 16.34
CA GLU A 250 17.28 19.74 16.50
C GLU A 250 17.83 19.84 17.92
N ALA A 251 16.98 19.64 18.93
CA ALA A 251 17.41 19.60 20.33
C ALA A 251 18.34 18.40 20.57
N GLU A 252 18.02 17.23 20.00
CA GLU A 252 18.84 16.03 20.13
C GLU A 252 20.23 16.18 19.49
N ILE A 253 20.30 16.86 18.33
CA ILE A 253 21.58 17.20 17.69
C ILE A 253 22.41 18.13 18.57
N LYS A 254 21.80 19.17 19.15
CA LYS A 254 22.49 20.10 20.05
C LYS A 254 23.04 19.38 21.29
N ASN A 255 22.22 18.55 21.93
CA ASN A 255 22.62 17.75 23.10
C ASN A 255 23.77 16.80 22.75
N SER A 256 23.68 16.10 21.61
CA SER A 256 24.72 15.19 21.13
C SER A 256 26.06 15.88 20.88
N GLN A 257 26.03 17.11 20.33
CA GLN A 257 27.23 17.93 20.11
C GLN A 257 27.83 18.48 21.41
N GLU A 258 27.02 18.75 22.42
CA GLU A 258 27.47 19.17 23.75
C GLU A 258 28.10 18.00 24.52
N VAL A 259 27.51 16.81 24.47
CA VAL A 259 28.03 15.58 25.12
C VAL A 259 29.33 15.09 24.46
N GLN A 260 29.49 15.23 23.14
CA GLN A 260 30.76 14.94 22.47
C GLN A 260 31.92 15.84 22.94
N LYS A 261 31.63 17.07 23.39
CA LYS A 261 32.64 17.95 23.98
C LYS A 261 33.07 17.50 25.39
N SER A 262 32.26 16.69 26.08
CA SER A 262 32.51 16.21 27.45
C SER A 262 33.04 14.76 27.58
N LYS A 263 33.32 14.03 26.48
CA LYS A 263 33.99 12.71 26.45
C LYS A 263 33.29 11.53 27.16
N ASP A 264 31.97 11.53 27.32
CA ASP A 264 31.25 10.36 27.83
C ASP A 264 30.46 9.61 26.74
N LEU A 265 30.40 8.28 26.87
CA LEU A 265 29.74 7.35 25.94
C LEU A 265 28.23 7.64 25.88
N CYS A 266 27.71 7.88 24.67
CA CYS A 266 26.34 8.33 24.43
C CYS A 266 25.43 7.16 24.02
N SER A 267 24.40 6.88 24.83
CA SER A 267 23.23 6.08 24.45
C SER A 267 22.08 7.04 24.14
N ILE A 268 21.59 7.04 22.89
CA ILE A 268 20.50 7.92 22.42
C ILE A 268 19.24 7.06 22.20
N THR A 269 18.09 7.56 22.66
CA THR A 269 16.78 6.95 22.46
C THR A 269 15.99 7.78 21.45
N VAL A 270 15.50 7.18 20.37
CA VAL A 270 14.64 7.83 19.37
C VAL A 270 13.33 7.06 19.30
N GLY A 271 12.19 7.72 19.54
CA GLY A 271 10.88 7.08 19.42
C GLY A 271 10.61 5.95 20.44
N GLY A 272 11.33 5.91 21.56
CA GLY A 272 11.19 4.86 22.58
C GLY A 272 12.10 3.64 22.38
N GLU A 273 12.88 3.57 21.30
CA GLU A 273 13.87 2.52 21.06
C GLU A 273 15.31 3.06 21.21
N GLU A 274 16.19 2.29 21.87
CA GLU A 274 17.61 2.61 21.97
C GLU A 274 18.30 2.36 20.61
N LEU A 275 18.99 3.37 20.09
CA LEU A 275 19.76 3.21 18.86
C LEU A 275 20.87 2.17 19.08
N PRO A 276 21.17 1.31 18.08
CA PRO A 276 22.31 0.38 18.16
C PRO A 276 23.60 1.12 18.52
N ASN A 277 24.51 0.45 19.24
CA ASN A 277 25.85 0.97 19.56
C ASN A 277 26.60 1.37 18.27
N MET A 278 26.43 2.62 17.87
CA MET A 278 27.02 3.24 16.68
C MET A 278 27.96 4.35 17.12
N PRO A 279 29.04 4.63 16.35
CA PRO A 279 29.89 5.77 16.63
C PRO A 279 29.08 7.08 16.66
N PRO A 280 29.39 8.02 17.59
CA PRO A 280 28.63 9.26 17.76
C PRO A 280 28.49 10.12 16.48
N GLU A 281 29.48 10.09 15.58
CA GLU A 281 29.39 10.78 14.28
C GLU A 281 28.33 10.18 13.35
N MET A 282 28.12 8.86 13.43
CA MET A 282 27.12 8.15 12.62
C MET A 282 25.71 8.42 13.15
N GLN A 283 25.54 8.56 14.46
CA GLN A 283 24.28 8.95 15.10
C GLN A 283 23.84 10.36 14.64
N LEU A 284 24.76 11.34 14.64
CA LEU A 284 24.48 12.69 14.13
C LEU A 284 24.02 12.69 12.66
N LYS A 285 24.64 11.86 11.81
CA LYS A 285 24.23 11.74 10.41
C LYS A 285 22.81 11.22 10.25
N VAL A 286 22.37 10.28 11.10
CA VAL A 286 21.00 9.76 11.10
C VAL A 286 20.01 10.87 11.48
N LEU A 287 20.30 11.64 12.53
CA LEU A 287 19.45 12.76 12.94
C LEU A 287 19.33 13.84 11.85
N HIS A 288 20.45 14.17 11.18
CA HIS A 288 20.41 15.08 10.04
C HIS A 288 19.61 14.52 8.85
N SER A 289 19.68 13.22 8.59
CA SER A 289 18.86 12.58 7.55
C SER A 289 17.37 12.70 7.84
N ALA A 290 16.97 12.62 9.12
CA ALA A 290 15.57 12.82 9.51
C ALA A 290 15.10 14.26 9.24
N LEU A 291 15.93 15.26 9.58
CA LEU A 291 15.62 16.66 9.30
C LEU A 291 15.41 16.92 7.80
N PHE A 292 16.25 16.34 6.93
CA PHE A 292 16.07 16.47 5.48
C PHE A 292 14.74 15.89 4.99
N THR A 293 14.30 14.76 5.57
CA THR A 293 12.98 14.19 5.27
C THR A 293 11.86 15.15 5.68
N PHE A 294 11.95 15.77 6.86
CA PHE A 294 10.97 16.75 7.30
C PHE A 294 10.94 18.01 6.43
N ASP A 295 12.11 18.53 6.04
CA ASP A 295 12.22 19.66 5.11
C ASP A 295 11.61 19.33 3.74
N LEU A 296 11.82 18.10 3.24
CA LEU A 296 11.21 17.65 1.99
C LEU A 296 9.68 17.63 2.09
N ILE A 297 9.12 17.05 3.16
CA ILE A 297 7.66 17.01 3.38
C ILE A 297 7.10 18.44 3.49
N GLU A 298 7.74 19.31 4.29
CA GLU A 298 7.31 20.69 4.48
C GLU A 298 7.32 21.48 3.16
N SER A 299 8.34 21.28 2.32
CA SER A 299 8.42 21.96 1.01
C SER A 299 7.25 21.61 0.09
N VAL A 300 6.78 20.35 0.11
CA VAL A 300 5.62 19.92 -0.67
C VAL A 300 4.32 20.41 -0.06
N LEU A 301 4.21 20.37 1.27
CA LEU A 301 3.06 20.90 2.02
C LEU A 301 2.85 22.39 1.73
N ALA A 302 3.89 23.21 1.86
CA ALA A 302 3.85 24.64 1.56
C ALA A 302 3.40 24.89 0.11
N ARG A 303 3.89 24.08 -0.84
CA ARG A 303 3.48 24.20 -2.25
C ARG A 303 2.00 23.84 -2.47
N VAL A 304 1.47 22.87 -1.74
CA VAL A 304 0.04 22.52 -1.80
C VAL A 304 -0.81 23.67 -1.29
N GLU A 305 -0.45 24.27 -0.16
CA GLU A 305 -1.19 25.39 0.43
C GLU A 305 -1.14 26.65 -0.45
N GLU A 306 0.02 26.97 -1.02
CA GLU A 306 0.17 28.05 -1.99
C GLU A 306 -0.79 27.87 -3.18
N LEU A 307 -0.89 26.66 -3.73
CA LEU A 307 -1.78 26.36 -4.84
C LEU A 307 -3.26 26.49 -4.46
N ILE A 308 -3.63 26.04 -3.25
CA ILE A 308 -4.98 26.19 -2.71
C ILE A 308 -5.33 27.67 -2.58
N GLU A 309 -4.43 28.48 -2.03
CA GLU A 309 -4.63 29.92 -1.86
C GLU A 309 -4.78 30.65 -3.20
N ILE A 310 -3.93 30.34 -4.18
CA ILE A 310 -3.99 30.95 -5.52
C ILE A 310 -5.34 30.64 -6.18
N LYS A 311 -5.77 29.38 -6.15
CA LYS A 311 -7.00 28.93 -6.81
C LYS A 311 -8.26 29.52 -6.16
N THR A 312 -8.31 29.56 -4.84
CA THR A 312 -9.45 30.12 -4.11
C THR A 312 -9.56 31.64 -4.27
N LYS A 313 -8.42 32.35 -4.33
CA LYS A 313 -8.41 33.81 -4.59
C LYS A 313 -8.86 34.14 -6.02
N SER A 314 -8.36 33.43 -7.04
CA SER A 314 -8.76 33.70 -8.44
C SER A 314 -10.27 33.58 -8.65
N THR A 315 -10.91 32.59 -8.03
CA THR A 315 -12.37 32.40 -8.14
C THR A 315 -13.14 33.51 -7.43
N SER A 316 -12.61 34.05 -6.32
CA SER A 316 -13.26 35.16 -5.62
C SER A 316 -13.23 36.46 -6.44
N GLU A 317 -12.14 36.72 -7.17
CA GLU A 317 -11.97 37.91 -8.01
C GLU A 317 -12.87 37.85 -9.27
N GLU A 318 -12.93 36.70 -9.96
CA GLU A 318 -13.83 36.49 -11.12
C GLU A 318 -15.31 36.69 -10.76
N ASN A 319 -15.73 36.28 -9.56
CA ASN A 319 -17.11 36.47 -9.10
C ASN A 319 -17.46 37.93 -8.76
N THR A 320 -16.46 38.78 -8.52
CA THR A 320 -16.66 40.23 -8.30
C THR A 320 -16.73 41.04 -9.58
N GLU A 321 -16.08 40.60 -10.66
CA GLU A 321 -16.10 41.32 -11.96
C GLU A 321 -17.40 41.08 -12.77
N ILE A 322 -18.22 40.11 -12.38
CA ILE A 322 -19.48 39.75 -13.07
C ILE A 322 -20.73 40.40 -12.40
N LYS A 323 -20.56 41.24 -11.37
CA LYS A 323 -21.66 42.00 -10.72
C LYS A 323 -21.71 43.45 -11.15
#